data_AF-A0AAU7SR63-F1
#
_entry.id   AF-A0AAU7SR63-F1
#
_cell.length_a   1.000
_cell.length_b   1.000
_cell.length_c   1.000
_cell.angle_alpha   90.00
_cell.angle_beta   90.00
_cell.angle_gamma   90.00
#
_symmetry.space_group_name_H-M   'P 1'
#
loop_
_entity.id
_entity.type
_entity.pdbx_description
1 polymer ?
#
loop_
_entity_poly.entity_id
_entity_poly.type
_entity_poly.pdbx_seq_one_letter_code
_entity_poly.pdbx_strand_id
1 'polypeptide(L)'
;MNADDYLKRSALYRKLIHGPYQEFARVYAAKLSKEGLGQHSTWRSLSLFRDLMDWHVGNGCDRRDLGEVDVERFLEHRLRHWRPDPGDRSALRRLLSSLREEGLISAARPIERTEHEQIIDIFAVYLSNERGLAASTVGSHKLLAYRFLQEVCPAGTDGFSAFTPEIVIGYIERHALDGSADSGKAMCGAVRAFLRYLHVKGLIATALADCVPSIRRWRLAGLPTFLPPEKVQKVLDACDRTTAMGHLEKLTQVHHGRFGG
;
A
#
# COMPACT_ATOMS: atom_id res chain seq x y z
N MET A 1 27.21 -7.41 3.92
CA MET A 1 27.60 -7.48 2.50
C MET A 1 26.57 -6.69 1.70
N ASN A 2 27.00 -5.62 1.06
CA ASN A 2 26.12 -4.72 0.29
C ASN A 2 25.97 -5.20 -1.16
N ALA A 3 25.16 -4.50 -1.95
CA ALA A 3 24.94 -4.81 -3.37
C ALA A 3 26.25 -4.86 -4.18
N ASP A 4 27.18 -3.93 -3.96
CA ASP A 4 28.45 -3.85 -4.68
C ASP A 4 29.34 -5.08 -4.45
N ASP A 5 29.47 -5.50 -3.19
CA ASP A 5 30.22 -6.70 -2.82
C ASP A 5 29.64 -7.95 -3.48
N TYR A 6 28.31 -8.03 -3.51
CA TYR A 6 27.61 -9.13 -4.14
C TYR A 6 27.80 -9.14 -5.66
N LEU A 7 27.66 -8.00 -6.34
CA LEU A 7 27.80 -7.90 -7.80
C LEU A 7 29.19 -8.32 -8.27
N LYS A 8 30.26 -7.97 -7.55
CA LYS A 8 31.64 -8.38 -7.86
C LYS A 8 31.83 -9.91 -7.82
N ARG A 9 31.11 -10.60 -6.94
CA ARG A 9 31.28 -12.04 -6.68
C ARG A 9 30.21 -12.91 -7.35
N SER A 10 29.12 -12.32 -7.81
CA SER A 10 27.95 -13.05 -8.29
C SER A 10 28.13 -13.66 -9.68
N ALA A 11 28.08 -15.00 -9.74
CA ALA A 11 28.01 -15.73 -11.01
C ALA A 11 26.73 -15.39 -11.81
N LEU A 12 25.61 -15.12 -11.12
CA LEU A 12 24.37 -14.69 -11.74
C LEU A 12 24.55 -13.36 -12.48
N TYR A 13 25.15 -12.37 -11.82
CA TYR A 13 25.42 -11.08 -12.45
C TYR A 13 26.37 -11.22 -13.65
N ARG A 14 27.46 -12.00 -13.51
CA ARG A 14 28.37 -12.30 -14.62
C ARG A 14 27.66 -12.91 -15.82
N LYS A 15 26.77 -13.89 -15.59
CA LYS A 15 25.98 -14.50 -16.67
C LYS A 15 25.08 -13.48 -17.37
N LEU A 16 24.50 -12.53 -16.61
CA LEU A 16 23.63 -11.50 -17.17
C LEU A 16 24.38 -10.47 -18.00
N ILE A 17 25.57 -10.02 -17.56
CA ILE A 17 26.37 -9.03 -18.30
C ILE A 17 27.10 -9.59 -19.52
N HIS A 18 27.23 -10.92 -19.61
CA HIS A 18 27.75 -11.61 -20.80
C HIS A 18 26.64 -12.26 -21.65
N GLY A 19 25.38 -12.06 -21.25
CA GLY A 19 24.21 -12.64 -21.90
C GLY A 19 23.49 -11.66 -22.85
N PRO A 20 22.33 -12.08 -23.39
CA PRO A 20 21.54 -11.28 -24.34
C PRO A 20 20.95 -9.98 -23.74
N TYR A 21 20.98 -9.85 -22.41
CA TYR A 21 20.40 -8.73 -21.66
C TYR A 21 21.47 -7.86 -20.99
N GLN A 22 22.71 -7.85 -21.50
CA GLN A 22 23.85 -7.18 -20.88
C GLN A 22 23.63 -5.70 -20.56
N GLU A 23 22.98 -4.95 -21.46
CA GLU A 23 22.72 -3.51 -21.30
C GLU A 23 21.74 -3.27 -20.15
N PHE A 24 20.64 -4.01 -20.15
CA PHE A 24 19.60 -4.00 -19.12
C PHE A 24 20.16 -4.41 -17.74
N ALA A 25 21.01 -5.45 -17.71
CA ALA A 25 21.63 -5.96 -16.49
C ALA A 25 22.59 -4.95 -15.85
N ARG A 26 23.37 -4.21 -16.66
CA ARG A 26 24.29 -3.18 -16.16
C ARG A 26 23.54 -2.01 -15.54
N VAL A 27 22.51 -1.50 -16.23
CA VAL A 27 21.67 -0.40 -15.75
C VAL A 27 20.99 -0.77 -14.44
N TYR A 28 20.38 -1.96 -14.38
CA TYR A 28 19.68 -2.36 -13.17
C TYR A 28 20.63 -2.59 -12.00
N ALA A 29 21.78 -3.23 -12.22
CA ALA A 29 22.79 -3.42 -11.18
C ALA A 29 23.31 -2.09 -10.61
N ALA A 30 23.56 -1.08 -11.46
CA ALA A 30 23.95 0.25 -11.02
C ALA A 30 22.90 0.89 -10.11
N LYS A 31 21.60 0.72 -10.41
CA LYS A 31 20.51 1.19 -9.54
C LYS A 31 20.50 0.46 -8.20
N LEU A 32 20.62 -0.87 -8.20
CA LEU A 32 20.62 -1.67 -6.97
C LEU A 32 21.80 -1.30 -6.04
N SER A 33 22.97 -0.99 -6.62
CA SER A 33 24.13 -0.44 -5.92
C SER A 33 23.85 0.93 -5.31
N LYS A 34 23.27 1.86 -6.09
CA LYS A 34 22.95 3.22 -5.65
C LYS A 34 21.93 3.24 -4.49
N GLU A 35 20.97 2.31 -4.50
CA GLU A 35 19.99 2.16 -3.41
C GLU A 35 20.55 1.44 -2.16
N GLY A 36 21.78 0.94 -2.21
CA GLY A 36 22.43 0.31 -1.07
C GLY A 36 21.75 -0.99 -0.61
N LEU A 37 21.09 -1.72 -1.51
CA LEU A 37 20.32 -2.91 -1.14
C LEU A 37 21.20 -4.02 -0.56
N GLY A 38 20.62 -4.81 0.34
CA GLY A 38 21.27 -5.98 0.90
C GLY A 38 21.53 -7.07 -0.15
N GLN A 39 22.47 -7.96 0.14
CA GLN A 39 22.86 -9.08 -0.74
C GLN A 39 21.66 -9.92 -1.21
N HIS A 40 20.78 -10.34 -0.29
CA HIS A 40 19.62 -11.17 -0.62
C HIS A 40 18.65 -10.44 -1.55
N SER A 41 18.35 -9.16 -1.25
CA SER A 41 17.49 -8.32 -2.09
C SER A 41 18.07 -8.09 -3.48
N THR A 42 19.39 -7.95 -3.59
CA THR A 42 20.10 -7.78 -4.86
C THR A 42 20.08 -9.06 -5.69
N TRP A 43 20.39 -10.21 -5.09
CA TRP A 43 20.26 -11.52 -5.75
C TRP A 43 18.84 -11.77 -6.23
N ARG A 44 17.85 -11.53 -5.37
CA ARG A 44 16.43 -11.72 -5.68
C ARG A 44 16.00 -10.83 -6.84
N SER A 45 16.37 -9.55 -6.80
CA SER A 45 16.08 -8.58 -7.85
C SER A 45 16.66 -9.00 -9.20
N LEU A 46 17.94 -9.43 -9.25
CA LEU A 46 18.58 -9.89 -10.50
C LEU A 46 17.99 -11.22 -11.01
N SER A 47 17.64 -12.15 -10.12
CA SER A 47 16.97 -13.39 -10.52
C SER A 47 15.58 -13.10 -11.08
N LEU A 48 14.84 -12.20 -10.45
CA LEU A 48 13.50 -11.78 -10.87
C LEU A 48 13.56 -11.08 -12.24
N PHE A 49 14.57 -10.24 -12.47
CA PHE A 49 14.86 -9.64 -13.77
C PHE A 49 15.16 -10.71 -14.84
N ARG A 50 16.04 -11.68 -14.56
CA ARG A 50 16.34 -12.76 -15.50
C ARG A 50 15.07 -13.52 -15.88
N ASP A 51 14.32 -13.97 -14.88
CA ASP A 51 13.10 -14.76 -15.08
C ASP A 51 12.06 -13.96 -15.89
N LEU A 52 11.93 -12.65 -15.65
CA LEU A 52 11.05 -11.76 -16.42
C LEU A 52 11.49 -11.65 -17.89
N MET A 53 12.78 -11.42 -18.15
CA MET A 53 13.28 -11.27 -19.52
C MET A 53 13.17 -12.57 -20.32
N ASP A 54 13.50 -13.70 -19.70
CA ASP A 54 13.36 -15.02 -20.33
C ASP A 54 11.89 -15.30 -20.68
N TRP A 55 10.95 -14.98 -19.77
CA TRP A 55 9.51 -15.14 -19.99
C TRP A 55 8.97 -14.18 -21.05
N HIS A 56 9.37 -12.91 -21.01
CA HIS A 56 8.91 -11.87 -21.95
C HIS A 56 9.35 -12.17 -23.38
N VAL A 57 10.63 -12.49 -23.57
CA VAL A 57 11.16 -12.89 -24.88
C VAL A 57 10.61 -14.25 -25.31
N GLY A 58 10.42 -15.19 -24.37
CA GLY A 58 9.81 -16.49 -24.63
C GLY A 58 8.37 -16.42 -25.13
N ASN A 59 7.63 -15.35 -24.79
CA ASN A 59 6.29 -15.06 -25.30
C ASN A 59 6.29 -14.34 -26.66
N GLY A 60 7.47 -14.16 -27.27
CA GLY A 60 7.62 -13.53 -28.59
C GLY A 60 7.64 -12.00 -28.57
N CYS A 61 7.77 -11.37 -27.40
CA CYS A 61 7.84 -9.91 -27.28
C CYS A 61 9.29 -9.41 -27.42
N ASP A 62 9.48 -8.22 -28.00
CA ASP A 62 10.80 -7.59 -28.04
C ASP A 62 11.24 -7.18 -26.63
N ARG A 63 12.53 -7.37 -26.33
CA ARG A 63 13.16 -6.97 -25.06
C ARG A 63 13.00 -5.49 -24.71
N ARG A 64 12.80 -4.61 -25.71
CA ARG A 64 12.61 -3.17 -25.55
C ARG A 64 11.15 -2.76 -25.32
N ASP A 65 10.21 -3.66 -25.60
CA ASP A 65 8.77 -3.44 -25.42
C ASP A 65 8.28 -3.80 -24.01
N LEU A 66 9.20 -3.89 -23.04
CA LEU A 66 8.87 -4.23 -21.67
C LEU A 66 8.10 -3.09 -20.98
N GLY A 67 6.88 -3.37 -20.51
CA GLY A 67 6.04 -2.41 -19.79
C GLY A 67 5.41 -2.95 -18.50
N GLU A 68 4.60 -2.10 -17.85
CA GLU A 68 3.87 -2.43 -16.63
C GLU A 68 2.91 -3.61 -16.85
N VAL A 69 2.27 -3.69 -18.02
CA VAL A 69 1.33 -4.77 -18.37
C VAL A 69 2.06 -6.11 -18.41
N ASP A 70 3.28 -6.15 -18.95
CA ASP A 70 4.07 -7.38 -19.03
C ASP A 70 4.57 -7.81 -17.65
N VAL A 71 4.93 -6.85 -16.80
CA VAL A 71 5.27 -7.09 -15.40
C VAL A 71 4.08 -7.71 -14.65
N GLU A 72 2.88 -7.16 -14.77
CA GLU A 72 1.70 -7.70 -14.08
C GLU A 72 1.34 -9.10 -14.63
N ARG A 73 1.36 -9.29 -15.95
CA ARG A 73 1.15 -10.63 -16.57
C ARG A 73 2.20 -11.66 -16.12
N PHE A 74 3.47 -11.26 -16.01
CA PHE A 74 4.53 -12.10 -15.50
C PHE A 74 4.29 -12.45 -14.03
N LEU A 75 3.90 -11.49 -13.19
CA LEU A 75 3.58 -11.71 -11.78
C LEU A 75 2.37 -12.65 -11.63
N GLU A 76 1.33 -12.51 -12.45
CA GLU A 76 0.19 -13.43 -12.52
C GLU A 76 0.59 -14.84 -12.95
N HIS A 77 1.44 -14.97 -13.96
CA HIS A 77 1.99 -16.26 -14.40
C HIS A 77 2.83 -16.92 -13.28
N ARG A 78 3.64 -16.12 -12.58
CA ARG A 78 4.48 -16.58 -11.48
C ARG A 78 3.66 -16.95 -10.25
N LEU A 79 2.59 -16.21 -9.95
CA LEU A 79 1.62 -16.45 -8.88
C LEU A 79 1.00 -17.86 -8.94
N ARG A 80 0.81 -18.39 -10.15
CA ARG A 80 0.27 -19.75 -10.37
C ARG A 80 1.20 -20.87 -9.91
N HIS A 81 2.50 -20.58 -9.78
CA HIS A 81 3.54 -21.57 -9.50
C HIS A 81 4.34 -21.26 -8.23
N TRP A 82 4.32 -20.00 -7.74
CA TRP A 82 5.12 -19.52 -6.61
C TRP A 82 4.36 -18.46 -5.80
N ARG A 83 4.57 -18.43 -4.48
CA ARG A 83 4.14 -17.32 -3.62
C ARG A 83 5.02 -16.09 -3.93
N PRO A 84 4.46 -14.94 -4.37
CA PRO A 84 5.25 -13.75 -4.59
C PRO A 84 5.71 -13.17 -3.27
N ASP A 85 6.92 -12.62 -3.24
CA ASP A 85 7.35 -11.81 -2.13
C ASP A 85 6.72 -10.41 -2.24
N PRO A 86 6.31 -9.77 -1.13
CA PRO A 86 5.78 -8.40 -1.16
C PRO A 86 6.70 -7.38 -1.84
N GLY A 87 8.02 -7.65 -1.90
CA GLY A 87 9.03 -6.80 -2.55
C GLY A 87 9.19 -7.01 -4.05
N ASP A 88 8.63 -8.08 -4.65
CA ASP A 88 8.85 -8.43 -6.06
C ASP A 88 8.29 -7.35 -7.00
N ARG A 89 7.06 -6.87 -6.74
CA ARG A 89 6.44 -5.78 -7.55
C ARG A 89 7.25 -4.49 -7.47
N SER A 90 7.78 -4.16 -6.29
CA SER A 90 8.63 -2.97 -6.09
C SER A 90 10.00 -3.10 -6.75
N ALA A 91 10.58 -4.31 -6.77
CA ALA A 91 11.80 -4.58 -7.53
C ALA A 91 11.60 -4.40 -9.04
N LEU A 92 10.51 -4.96 -9.60
CA LEU A 92 10.20 -4.81 -11.02
C LEU A 92 9.87 -3.37 -11.43
N ARG A 93 9.17 -2.60 -10.58
CA ARG A 93 8.95 -1.17 -10.81
C ARG A 93 10.26 -0.38 -10.86
N ARG A 94 11.21 -0.68 -9.96
CA ARG A 94 12.54 -0.05 -9.98
C ARG A 94 13.33 -0.40 -11.23
N LEU A 95 13.24 -1.66 -11.68
CA LEU A 95 13.82 -2.09 -12.95
C LEU A 95 13.28 -1.23 -14.11
N LEU A 96 11.96 -1.16 -14.28
CA LEU A 96 11.34 -0.37 -15.36
C LEU A 96 11.74 1.11 -15.30
N SER A 97 11.75 1.71 -14.09
CA SER A 97 12.20 3.09 -13.91
C SER A 97 13.64 3.28 -14.38
N SER A 98 14.54 2.38 -13.99
CA SER A 98 15.96 2.48 -14.32
C SER A 98 16.21 2.31 -15.82
N LEU A 99 15.49 1.38 -16.46
CA LEU A 99 15.60 1.16 -17.90
C LEU A 99 15.07 2.35 -18.72
N ARG A 100 14.06 3.08 -18.21
CA ARG A 100 13.54 4.30 -18.84
C ARG A 100 14.46 5.49 -18.68
N GLU A 101 15.05 5.66 -17.49
CA GLU A 101 16.04 6.71 -17.21
C GLU A 101 17.20 6.63 -18.23
N GLU A 102 17.58 5.43 -18.65
CA GLU A 102 18.65 5.17 -19.63
C GLU A 102 18.14 4.99 -21.09
N GLY A 103 16.84 5.18 -21.34
CA GLY A 103 16.25 5.09 -22.69
C GLY A 103 16.26 3.69 -23.33
N LEU A 104 16.46 2.62 -22.56
CA LEU A 104 16.52 1.24 -23.06
C LEU A 104 15.15 0.64 -23.37
N ILE A 105 14.10 1.15 -22.73
CA ILE A 105 12.70 0.80 -23.00
C ILE A 105 11.91 2.07 -23.27
N SER A 106 10.81 1.93 -24.00
CA SER A 106 9.92 3.05 -24.27
C SER A 106 9.48 3.74 -22.97
N ALA A 107 9.32 5.06 -23.02
CA ALA A 107 8.70 5.81 -21.94
C ALA A 107 7.39 5.11 -21.55
N ALA A 108 7.10 5.07 -20.25
CA ALA A 108 5.82 4.53 -19.79
C ALA A 108 4.74 5.20 -20.63
N ARG A 109 3.87 4.42 -21.29
CA ARG A 109 2.62 5.00 -21.74
C ARG A 109 2.05 5.67 -20.48
N PRO A 110 1.70 6.96 -20.52
CA PRO A 110 1.04 7.57 -19.38
C PRO A 110 -0.12 6.64 -19.09
N ILE A 111 -0.08 5.95 -17.95
CA ILE A 111 -1.29 5.30 -17.45
C ILE A 111 -2.20 6.50 -17.31
N GLU A 112 -3.23 6.57 -18.15
CA GLU A 112 -4.26 7.59 -18.00
C GLU A 112 -4.82 7.36 -16.62
N ARG A 113 -4.29 8.12 -15.66
CA ARG A 113 -4.69 8.01 -14.28
C ARG A 113 -6.17 8.29 -14.29
N THR A 114 -6.94 7.36 -13.76
CA THR A 114 -8.36 7.58 -13.54
C THR A 114 -8.52 8.88 -12.76
N GLU A 115 -9.62 9.57 -12.96
CA GLU A 115 -9.91 10.82 -12.26
C GLU A 115 -9.78 10.64 -10.74
N HIS A 116 -10.22 9.48 -10.22
CA HIS A 116 -10.03 9.04 -8.85
C HIS A 116 -8.56 9.03 -8.41
N GLU A 117 -7.67 8.43 -9.20
CA GLU A 117 -6.24 8.38 -8.88
C GLU A 117 -5.61 9.77 -8.84
N GLN A 118 -6.00 10.67 -9.75
CA GLN A 118 -5.51 12.04 -9.78
C GLN A 118 -5.91 12.81 -8.52
N ILE A 119 -7.17 12.70 -8.10
CA ILE A 119 -7.67 13.34 -6.87
C ILE A 119 -6.92 12.81 -5.64
N ILE A 120 -6.71 11.50 -5.58
CA ILE A 120 -6.00 10.85 -4.47
C ILE A 120 -4.51 11.20 -4.45
N ASP A 121 -3.88 11.38 -5.61
CA ASP A 121 -2.50 11.85 -5.70
C ASP A 121 -2.36 13.29 -5.19
N ILE A 122 -3.27 14.20 -5.56
CA ILE A 122 -3.27 15.58 -5.04
C ILE A 122 -3.55 15.59 -3.52
N PHE A 123 -4.49 14.76 -3.05
CA PHE A 123 -4.73 14.59 -1.62
C PHE A 123 -3.49 14.08 -0.87
N ALA A 124 -2.71 13.16 -1.45
CA ALA A 124 -1.48 12.66 -0.86
C ALA A 124 -0.41 13.75 -0.71
N VAL A 125 -0.28 14.62 -1.72
CA VAL A 125 0.61 15.78 -1.68
C VAL A 125 0.17 16.74 -0.57
N TYR A 126 -1.13 17.00 -0.44
CA TYR A 126 -1.69 17.80 0.66
C TYR A 126 -1.35 17.20 2.04
N LEU A 127 -1.53 15.88 2.22
CA LEU A 127 -1.21 15.21 3.48
C LEU A 127 0.28 15.27 3.83
N SER A 128 1.15 15.18 2.83
CA SER A 128 2.59 15.20 3.02
C SER A 128 3.09 16.61 3.31
N ASN A 129 2.70 17.59 2.50
CA ASN A 129 3.25 18.95 2.53
C ASN A 129 2.56 19.84 3.57
N GLU A 130 1.23 19.81 3.63
CA GLU A 130 0.46 20.71 4.49
C GLU A 130 0.19 20.11 5.88
N ARG A 131 0.22 18.77 6.02
CA ARG A 131 -0.02 18.08 7.30
C ARG A 131 1.20 17.34 7.87
N GLY A 132 2.30 17.27 7.13
CA GLY A 132 3.56 16.67 7.61
C GLY A 132 3.43 15.19 8.00
N LEU A 133 2.49 14.44 7.40
CA LEU A 133 2.29 13.04 7.75
C LEU A 133 3.43 12.16 7.24
N ALA A 134 3.76 11.12 8.00
CA ALA A 134 4.73 10.12 7.59
C ALA A 134 4.28 9.38 6.31
N ALA A 135 5.23 9.00 5.46
CA ALA A 135 4.94 8.37 4.16
C ALA A 135 4.09 7.09 4.27
N SER A 136 4.29 6.29 5.33
CA SER A 136 3.46 5.11 5.62
C SER A 136 2.00 5.48 5.88
N THR A 137 1.77 6.52 6.68
CA THR A 137 0.42 7.04 6.99
C THR A 137 -0.25 7.63 5.75
N VAL A 138 0.50 8.38 4.94
CA VAL A 138 0.01 8.90 3.65
C VAL A 138 -0.42 7.74 2.75
N GLY A 139 0.40 6.69 2.63
CA GLY A 139 0.08 5.50 1.86
C GLY A 139 -1.23 4.83 2.30
N SER A 140 -1.42 4.62 3.61
CA SER A 140 -2.68 4.08 4.15
C SER A 140 -3.88 4.99 3.87
N HIS A 141 -3.71 6.31 3.99
CA HIS A 141 -4.78 7.28 3.70
C HIS A 141 -5.16 7.28 2.22
N LYS A 142 -4.19 7.21 1.31
CA LYS A 142 -4.45 7.10 -0.14
C LYS A 142 -5.30 5.88 -0.45
N LEU A 143 -4.91 4.71 0.07
CA LEU A 143 -5.63 3.46 -0.21
C LEU A 143 -7.08 3.52 0.29
N LEU A 144 -7.28 3.98 1.52
CA LEU A 144 -8.61 4.04 2.14
C LEU A 144 -9.50 5.10 1.48
N ALA A 145 -8.96 6.28 1.15
CA ALA A 145 -9.70 7.33 0.46
C ALA A 145 -10.03 6.94 -0.98
N TYR A 146 -9.13 6.23 -1.68
CA TYR A 146 -9.40 5.71 -3.03
C TYR A 146 -10.56 4.72 -3.02
N ARG A 147 -10.56 3.75 -2.09
CA ARG A 147 -11.66 2.78 -1.94
C ARG A 147 -13.00 3.45 -1.66
N PHE A 148 -13.00 4.43 -0.75
CA PHE A 148 -14.19 5.24 -0.48
C PHE A 148 -14.69 5.90 -1.77
N LEU A 149 -13.81 6.58 -2.50
CA LEU A 149 -14.18 7.32 -3.70
C LEU A 149 -14.70 6.42 -4.83
N GLN A 150 -14.10 5.25 -5.02
CA GLN A 150 -14.57 4.27 -6.03
C GLN A 150 -16.01 3.80 -5.76
N GLU A 151 -16.39 3.65 -4.49
CA GLU A 151 -17.73 3.16 -4.15
C GLU A 151 -18.77 4.27 -4.12
N VAL A 152 -18.46 5.39 -3.46
CA VAL A 152 -19.45 6.46 -3.25
C VAL A 152 -19.56 7.42 -4.43
N CYS A 153 -18.57 7.41 -5.32
CA CYS A 153 -18.44 8.36 -6.40
C CYS A 153 -17.87 7.71 -7.68
N PRO A 154 -18.53 6.68 -8.24
CA PRO A 154 -18.01 5.98 -9.41
C PRO A 154 -17.89 6.89 -10.65
N ALA A 155 -18.66 7.98 -10.69
CA ALA A 155 -18.69 8.96 -11.78
C ALA A 155 -17.58 10.04 -11.74
N GLY A 156 -16.70 10.05 -10.73
CA GLY A 156 -15.61 11.05 -10.66
C GLY A 156 -16.01 12.37 -10.00
N THR A 157 -15.33 13.49 -10.30
CA THR A 157 -15.54 14.77 -9.57
C THR A 157 -16.95 15.32 -9.71
N ASP A 158 -17.66 14.99 -10.79
CA ASP A 158 -19.05 15.37 -11.01
C ASP A 158 -20.00 14.88 -9.90
N GLY A 159 -19.64 13.78 -9.24
CA GLY A 159 -20.41 13.21 -8.12
C GLY A 159 -20.17 13.87 -6.76
N PHE A 160 -19.24 14.82 -6.62
CA PHE A 160 -19.00 15.51 -5.35
C PHE A 160 -20.17 16.38 -4.91
N SER A 161 -20.94 16.90 -5.85
CA SER A 161 -22.17 17.64 -5.58
C SER A 161 -23.24 16.78 -4.89
N ALA A 162 -23.19 15.46 -5.09
CA ALA A 162 -24.12 14.50 -4.51
C ALA A 162 -23.69 13.98 -3.14
N PHE A 163 -22.56 14.44 -2.59
CA PHE A 163 -22.10 13.97 -1.29
C PHE A 163 -23.04 14.42 -0.17
N THR A 164 -23.65 13.45 0.50
CA THR A 164 -24.50 13.68 1.68
C THR A 164 -23.96 12.94 2.91
N PRO A 165 -24.32 13.37 4.13
CA PRO A 165 -23.99 12.65 5.35
C PRO A 165 -24.40 11.17 5.31
N GLU A 166 -25.55 10.86 4.70
CA GLU A 166 -26.11 9.50 4.63
C GLU A 166 -25.23 8.58 3.80
N ILE A 167 -24.65 9.07 2.69
CA ILE A 167 -23.72 8.29 1.86
C ILE A 167 -22.45 7.96 2.66
N VAL A 168 -21.91 8.95 3.38
CA VAL A 168 -20.70 8.78 4.19
C VAL A 168 -20.94 7.81 5.34
N ILE A 169 -22.04 7.97 6.07
CA ILE A 169 -22.41 7.09 7.19
C ILE A 169 -22.68 5.68 6.66
N GLY A 170 -23.45 5.53 5.59
CA GLY A 170 -23.75 4.23 4.99
C GLY A 170 -22.52 3.47 4.53
N TYR A 171 -21.53 4.15 3.93
CA TYR A 171 -20.23 3.54 3.61
C TYR A 171 -19.52 3.04 4.87
N ILE A 172 -19.45 3.87 5.90
CA ILE A 172 -18.78 3.52 7.16
C ILE A 172 -19.47 2.32 7.82
N GLU A 173 -20.80 2.28 7.85
CA GLU A 173 -21.55 1.16 8.43
C GLU A 173 -21.30 -0.15 7.69
N ARG A 174 -21.21 -0.12 6.35
CA ARG A 174 -20.90 -1.31 5.54
C ARG A 174 -19.50 -1.85 5.82
N HIS A 175 -18.50 -0.98 5.93
CA HIS A 175 -17.08 -1.38 5.98
C HIS A 175 -16.46 -1.37 7.37
N ALA A 176 -17.16 -0.88 8.39
CA ALA A 176 -16.65 -0.82 9.77
C ALA A 176 -16.24 -2.20 10.33
N LEU A 177 -16.87 -3.27 9.83
CA LEU A 177 -16.72 -4.64 10.33
C LEU A 177 -15.92 -5.56 9.39
N ASP A 178 -15.41 -5.06 8.27
CA ASP A 178 -14.64 -5.86 7.32
C ASP A 178 -13.29 -6.34 7.86
N GLY A 179 -12.85 -5.77 9.00
CA GLY A 179 -11.59 -6.13 9.62
C GLY A 179 -11.58 -5.85 11.12
N SER A 180 -10.39 -5.64 11.67
CA SER A 180 -10.24 -5.32 13.09
C SER A 180 -10.78 -3.94 13.42
N ALA A 181 -11.09 -3.72 14.70
CA ALA A 181 -11.48 -2.40 15.21
C ALA A 181 -10.45 -1.32 14.87
N ASP A 182 -9.16 -1.64 14.84
CA ASP A 182 -8.11 -0.69 14.47
C ASP A 182 -8.09 -0.37 12.98
N SER A 183 -8.42 -1.34 12.12
CA SER A 183 -8.63 -1.11 10.68
C SER A 183 -9.81 -0.16 10.44
N GLY A 184 -10.93 -0.38 11.13
CA GLY A 184 -12.10 0.50 11.05
C GLY A 184 -11.80 1.93 11.54
N LYS A 185 -11.01 2.08 12.60
CA LYS A 185 -10.53 3.41 13.06
C LYS A 185 -9.65 4.08 12.01
N ALA A 186 -8.73 3.35 11.40
CA ALA A 186 -7.86 3.87 10.34
C ALA A 186 -8.69 4.34 9.13
N MET A 187 -9.69 3.55 8.74
CA MET A 187 -10.66 3.92 7.69
C MET A 187 -11.39 5.22 8.01
N CYS A 188 -12.01 5.35 9.19
CA CYS A 188 -12.68 6.58 9.59
C CYS A 188 -11.72 7.77 9.67
N GLY A 189 -10.48 7.56 10.11
CA GLY A 189 -9.42 8.58 10.09
C GLY A 189 -9.15 9.09 8.68
N ALA A 190 -8.92 8.18 7.74
CA ALA A 190 -8.62 8.50 6.35
C ALA A 190 -9.80 9.18 5.64
N VAL A 191 -11.02 8.65 5.78
CA VAL A 191 -12.25 9.24 5.21
C VAL A 191 -12.46 10.65 5.75
N ARG A 192 -12.31 10.86 7.07
CA ARG A 192 -12.42 12.20 7.67
C ARG A 192 -11.37 13.16 7.12
N ALA A 193 -10.12 12.74 7.01
CA ALA A 193 -9.06 13.57 6.46
C ALA A 193 -9.33 13.95 5.00
N PHE A 194 -9.84 13.00 4.22
CA PHE A 194 -10.20 13.21 2.82
C PHE A 194 -11.38 14.18 2.66
N LEU A 195 -12.47 14.00 3.41
CA LEU A 195 -13.61 14.92 3.38
C LEU A 195 -13.22 16.34 3.82
N ARG A 196 -12.32 16.47 4.81
CA ARG A 196 -11.75 17.78 5.18
C ARG A 196 -10.99 18.41 4.02
N TYR A 197 -10.17 17.63 3.33
CA TYR A 197 -9.44 18.11 2.16
C TYR A 197 -10.41 18.59 1.07
N LEU A 198 -11.44 17.80 0.73
CA LEU A 198 -12.44 18.19 -0.26
C LEU A 198 -13.14 19.50 0.12
N HIS A 199 -13.50 19.67 1.39
CA HIS A 199 -14.15 20.89 1.87
C HIS A 199 -13.21 22.11 1.83
N VAL A 200 -11.96 21.96 2.28
CA VAL A 200 -10.94 23.05 2.25
C VAL A 200 -10.62 23.49 0.83
N LYS A 201 -10.64 22.57 -0.15
CA LYS A 201 -10.45 22.90 -1.56
C LYS A 201 -11.75 23.34 -2.26
N GLY A 202 -12.87 23.45 -1.55
CA GLY A 202 -14.16 23.91 -2.09
C GLY A 202 -14.85 22.91 -3.01
N LEU A 203 -14.40 21.64 -3.04
CA LEU A 203 -14.98 20.59 -3.88
C LEU A 203 -16.31 20.06 -3.33
N ILE A 204 -16.53 20.22 -2.01
CA ILE A 204 -17.83 19.98 -1.37
C ILE A 204 -18.24 21.19 -0.53
N ALA A 205 -19.52 21.56 -0.61
CA ALA A 205 -20.06 22.72 0.10
C ALA A 205 -20.19 22.46 1.61
N THR A 206 -20.52 21.22 2.00
CA THR A 206 -20.80 20.85 3.40
C THR A 206 -19.58 20.22 4.07
N ALA A 207 -19.32 20.57 5.33
CA ALA A 207 -18.25 19.99 6.14
C ALA A 207 -18.58 18.56 6.62
N LEU A 208 -18.63 17.59 5.70
CA LEU A 208 -19.03 16.20 5.97
C LEU A 208 -18.08 15.40 6.88
N ALA A 209 -16.90 15.96 7.16
CA ALA A 209 -15.92 15.35 8.06
C ALA A 209 -16.46 15.13 9.48
N ASP A 210 -17.41 15.96 9.92
CA ASP A 210 -17.97 15.91 11.27
C ASP A 210 -19.03 14.81 11.42
N CYS A 211 -19.59 14.33 10.31
CA CYS A 211 -20.50 13.18 10.28
C CYS A 211 -19.76 11.84 10.49
N VAL A 212 -18.44 11.82 10.30
CA VAL A 212 -17.64 10.60 10.48
C VAL A 212 -17.49 10.31 11.97
N PRO A 213 -17.96 9.15 12.49
CA PRO A 213 -17.92 8.84 13.91
C PRO A 213 -16.49 8.78 14.45
N SER A 214 -16.31 9.32 15.66
CA SER A 214 -15.02 9.32 16.36
C SER A 214 -14.75 7.98 17.06
N ILE A 215 -13.46 7.64 17.15
CA ILE A 215 -12.92 6.41 17.77
C ILE A 215 -13.46 6.17 19.19
N ARG A 216 -13.69 7.24 19.97
CA ARG A 216 -14.28 7.12 21.32
C ARG A 216 -15.74 6.66 21.30
N ARG A 217 -16.52 7.04 20.28
CA ARG A 217 -17.94 6.66 20.18
C ARG A 217 -18.12 5.20 19.81
N TRP A 218 -17.21 4.59 19.04
CA TRP A 218 -17.32 3.16 18.67
C TRP A 218 -17.06 2.17 19.82
N ARG A 219 -16.25 2.57 20.82
CA ARG A 219 -16.06 1.75 22.03
C ARG A 219 -17.21 1.86 23.03
N LEU A 220 -18.05 2.89 22.91
CA LEU A 220 -19.19 3.15 23.80
C LEU A 220 -20.53 2.78 23.16
N ALA A 221 -20.66 2.95 21.85
CA ALA A 221 -21.77 2.46 21.04
C ALA A 221 -21.29 1.17 20.38
N GLY A 222 -21.61 0.02 20.96
CA GLY A 222 -21.37 -1.28 20.34
C GLY A 222 -22.17 -1.39 19.04
N LEU A 223 -21.59 -0.89 17.94
CA LEU A 223 -22.09 -0.92 16.56
C LEU A 223 -23.45 -0.22 16.31
N PRO A 224 -23.74 0.23 15.08
CA PRO A 224 -25.00 0.89 14.76
C PRO A 224 -26.20 -0.08 14.72
N THR A 225 -27.35 0.51 15.04
CA THR A 225 -28.69 0.05 15.42
C THR A 225 -29.42 -1.02 14.58
N PHE A 226 -28.77 -1.74 13.66
CA PHE A 226 -29.43 -2.82 12.91
C PHE A 226 -28.55 -4.07 12.74
N LEU A 227 -28.57 -4.94 13.75
CA LEU A 227 -28.15 -6.33 13.61
C LEU A 227 -29.19 -7.22 14.31
N PRO A 228 -29.79 -8.20 13.61
CA PRO A 228 -30.62 -9.21 14.25
C PRO A 228 -29.78 -9.96 15.31
N PRO A 229 -30.34 -10.21 16.51
CA PRO A 229 -29.59 -10.72 17.66
C PRO A 229 -28.91 -12.09 17.43
N GLU A 230 -29.28 -12.82 16.39
CA GLU A 230 -28.78 -14.17 16.10
C GLU A 230 -27.34 -14.22 15.57
N LYS A 231 -26.79 -13.10 15.05
CA LYS A 231 -25.39 -13.05 14.55
C LYS A 231 -24.37 -12.51 15.55
N VAL A 232 -24.81 -11.87 16.63
CA VAL A 232 -23.91 -11.30 17.65
C VAL A 232 -23.30 -12.39 18.53
N GLN A 233 -24.04 -13.45 18.82
CA GLN A 233 -23.55 -14.52 19.69
C GLN A 233 -22.46 -15.38 19.04
N LYS A 234 -22.51 -15.62 17.72
CA LYS A 234 -21.49 -16.39 16.99
C LYS A 234 -20.12 -15.72 16.91
N VAL A 235 -20.05 -14.38 16.99
CA VAL A 235 -18.78 -13.64 16.98
C VAL A 235 -18.20 -13.50 18.38
N LEU A 236 -19.05 -13.47 19.41
CA LEU A 236 -18.63 -13.48 20.81
C LEU A 236 -18.14 -14.87 21.26
N ASP A 237 -18.73 -15.95 20.74
CA ASP A 237 -18.28 -17.33 21.00
C ASP A 237 -16.98 -17.72 20.25
N ALA A 238 -16.55 -16.91 19.27
CA ALA A 238 -15.30 -17.13 18.52
C ALA A 238 -14.08 -16.39 19.11
N CYS A 239 -14.28 -15.55 20.14
CA CYS A 239 -13.20 -14.92 20.90
C CYS A 239 -13.13 -15.52 22.28
N ASP A 240 -12.83 -16.81 22.34
CA ASP A 240 -12.47 -17.45 23.59
C ASP A 240 -11.00 -17.18 23.95
N ARG A 241 -10.82 -16.83 25.22
CA ARG A 241 -9.59 -16.30 25.82
C ARG A 241 -8.65 -17.45 26.17
N THR A 242 -7.80 -17.87 25.26
CA THR A 242 -6.53 -18.52 25.63
C THR A 242 -5.51 -18.34 24.52
N THR A 243 -4.50 -17.48 24.74
CA THR A 243 -3.06 -17.72 24.50
C THR A 243 -2.31 -16.39 24.30
N ALA A 244 -1.59 -16.01 25.36
CA ALA A 244 -0.32 -15.26 25.44
C ALA A 244 -0.01 -14.12 24.42
N MET A 245 -0.15 -12.87 24.88
CA MET A 245 0.95 -11.88 24.96
C MET A 245 0.43 -10.57 25.54
N GLY A 246 0.19 -10.56 26.84
CA GLY A 246 0.12 -9.33 27.62
C GLY A 246 1.41 -9.21 28.41
N HIS A 247 2.28 -8.25 28.07
CA HIS A 247 3.22 -7.61 29.00
C HIS A 247 4.01 -6.52 28.26
N LEU A 248 3.45 -5.31 28.19
CA LEU A 248 4.24 -4.07 28.04
C LEU A 248 3.33 -2.89 28.33
N GLU A 249 3.05 -2.70 29.62
CA GLU A 249 2.97 -1.39 30.30
C GLU A 249 2.13 -1.53 31.55
N LYS A 250 2.83 -1.55 32.69
CA LYS A 250 2.47 -0.88 33.94
C LYS A 250 3.46 -1.37 34.98
N LEU A 251 4.39 -0.50 35.37
CA LEU A 251 4.90 -0.39 36.74
C LEU A 251 5.88 0.80 36.79
N THR A 252 5.33 2.00 36.77
CA THR A 252 5.97 3.19 37.36
C THR A 252 5.22 3.52 38.65
N GLN A 253 5.90 3.27 39.78
CA GLN A 253 5.59 3.70 41.16
C GLN A 253 4.32 3.07 41.79
N VAL A 254 4.26 2.62 43.05
CA VAL A 254 4.88 2.99 44.33
C VAL A 254 4.78 1.76 45.25
N HIS A 255 5.86 1.34 45.90
CA HIS A 255 5.72 0.83 47.28
C HIS A 255 6.95 1.15 48.12
N HIS A 256 6.72 2.03 49.09
CA HIS A 256 7.53 2.30 50.27
C HIS A 256 7.69 1.03 51.11
N GLY A 257 8.88 0.87 51.69
CA GLY A 257 8.98 0.72 53.14
C GLY A 257 9.31 -0.67 53.73
N ARG A 258 10.57 -0.78 54.16
CA ARG A 258 11.00 -0.94 55.56
C ARG A 258 11.42 -2.34 56.05
N PHE A 259 12.42 -2.27 56.95
CA PHE A 259 13.08 -3.25 57.83
C PHE A 259 14.26 -4.00 57.20
N GLY A 260 15.46 -4.04 57.79
CA GLY A 260 15.93 -3.68 59.13
C GLY A 260 17.07 -4.64 59.50
N GLY A 261 18.21 -4.12 59.95
CA GLY A 261 19.41 -4.88 60.33
C GLY A 261 20.66 -4.02 60.25
#